data_AF-A0A522A9Y1-F1
#
_entry.id   AF-A0A522A9Y1-F1
#
_cell.length_a   1.000
_cell.length_b   1.000
_cell.length_c   1.000
_cell.angle_alpha   90.00
_cell.angle_beta   90.00
_cell.angle_gamma   90.00
#
_symmetry.space_group_name_H-M   'P 1'
#
loop_
_entity.id
_entity.type
_entity.pdbx_description
1 polymer ?
#
loop_
_entity_poly.entity_id
_entity_poly.type
_entity_poly.pdbx_seq_one_letter_code
_entity_poly.pdbx_strand_id
1 'polypeptide(L)'
;MKTMSLISAVSFSLTCALIVNAQAGTDRILRDAITSSDGVALTGSDRLTTVGTFQPPVEIKVVAKTDSTNLRLTYAADQVIFNWEMNPEELRVDGGPASGHHRVGAGKIPTNKFVTIRWVVTNKGQSIYVDNELRFQHEGDYSGISRPVSIFPGFGSKITVKSVTVKPLSASSQ
;
A
#
# COMPACT_ATOMS: atom_id res chain seq x y z
N MET A 1 33.29 -19.56 -73.74
CA MET A 1 33.78 -18.50 -72.82
C MET A 1 32.90 -18.48 -71.57
N LYS A 2 33.47 -18.07 -70.42
CA LYS A 2 32.85 -17.52 -69.17
C LYS A 2 31.35 -17.16 -69.29
N THR A 3 30.42 -17.29 -68.33
CA THR A 3 30.38 -17.64 -66.89
C THR A 3 28.87 -17.87 -66.53
N MET A 4 28.37 -18.25 -65.34
CA MET A 4 28.91 -18.34 -63.96
C MET A 4 28.12 -19.39 -63.14
N SER A 5 28.39 -19.50 -61.82
CA SER A 5 27.47 -20.10 -60.83
C SER A 5 26.57 -19.01 -60.21
N LEU A 6 25.35 -19.36 -59.76
CA LEU A 6 24.66 -18.57 -58.73
C LEU A 6 23.89 -19.49 -57.77
N ILE A 7 23.92 -19.10 -56.49
CA ILE A 7 23.50 -19.91 -55.34
C ILE A 7 22.00 -19.74 -55.08
N SER A 8 21.30 -20.85 -54.80
CA SER A 8 19.90 -20.81 -54.38
C SER A 8 19.80 -20.35 -52.92
N ALA A 9 19.27 -19.14 -52.69
CA ALA A 9 19.10 -18.59 -51.35
C ALA A 9 17.80 -19.12 -50.71
N VAL A 10 17.94 -19.93 -49.66
CA VAL A 10 16.80 -20.42 -48.87
C VAL A 10 16.23 -19.26 -48.05
N SER A 11 15.04 -18.80 -48.41
CA SER A 11 14.31 -17.80 -47.61
C SER A 11 13.74 -18.43 -46.35
N PHE A 12 14.35 -18.12 -45.20
CA PHE A 12 13.70 -18.29 -43.90
C PHE A 12 12.87 -17.03 -43.61
N SER A 13 11.58 -17.07 -43.94
CA SER A 13 10.61 -16.10 -43.44
C SER A 13 10.44 -16.30 -41.93
N LEU A 14 11.08 -15.44 -41.14
CA LEU A 14 10.94 -15.41 -39.69
C LEU A 14 9.53 -14.90 -39.34
N THR A 15 8.59 -15.83 -39.10
CA THR A 15 7.23 -15.47 -38.68
C THR A 15 7.29 -14.73 -37.35
N CYS A 16 7.09 -13.42 -37.39
CA CYS A 16 7.06 -12.59 -36.20
C CYS A 16 5.79 -12.91 -35.39
N ALA A 17 5.91 -13.84 -34.44
CA ALA A 17 4.88 -14.12 -33.47
C ALA A 17 4.79 -12.93 -32.50
N LEU A 18 3.97 -11.94 -32.88
CA LEU A 18 3.49 -10.91 -31.97
C LEU A 18 2.67 -11.61 -30.87
N ILE A 19 3.34 -11.97 -29.77
CA ILE A 19 2.66 -12.31 -28.52
C ILE A 19 2.07 -11.00 -27.98
N VAL A 20 0.87 -10.68 -28.44
CA VAL A 20 0.02 -9.67 -27.84
C VAL A 20 -0.46 -10.22 -26.51
N ASN A 21 0.33 -10.03 -25.45
CA ASN A 21 -0.13 -10.21 -24.07
C ASN A 21 -1.10 -9.07 -23.69
N ALA A 22 -2.30 -9.10 -24.27
CA ALA A 22 -3.51 -8.74 -23.55
C ALA A 22 -3.65 -9.76 -22.39
N GLN A 23 -4.05 -9.42 -21.16
CA GLN A 23 -4.93 -8.38 -20.59
C GLN A 23 -4.57 -8.29 -19.08
N ALA A 24 -5.04 -7.38 -18.22
CA ALA A 24 -5.98 -6.25 -18.28
C ALA A 24 -5.61 -5.27 -17.13
N GLY A 25 -6.28 -4.12 -17.02
CA GLY A 25 -6.26 -3.34 -15.77
C GLY A 25 -6.77 -4.20 -14.61
N THR A 26 -5.97 -4.33 -13.55
CA THR A 26 -6.19 -5.26 -12.42
C THR A 26 -6.97 -4.63 -11.27
N ASP A 27 -8.03 -3.90 -11.63
CA ASP A 27 -8.96 -3.32 -10.68
C ASP A 27 -9.79 -4.45 -10.04
N ARG A 28 -9.61 -4.65 -8.74
CA ARG A 28 -10.17 -5.80 -8.01
C ARG A 28 -10.46 -5.45 -6.56
N ILE A 29 -11.63 -5.87 -6.08
CA ILE A 29 -12.00 -5.83 -4.67
C ILE A 29 -12.19 -7.27 -4.18
N LEU A 30 -11.51 -7.62 -3.10
CA LEU A 30 -11.58 -8.88 -2.38
C LEU A 30 -11.82 -8.62 -0.88
N ARG A 31 -11.97 -9.70 -0.12
CA ARG A 31 -12.00 -9.64 1.35
C ARG A 31 -10.75 -8.95 1.91
N ASP A 32 -9.59 -9.35 1.42
CA ASP A 32 -8.24 -9.07 1.94
C ASP A 32 -7.42 -8.13 1.07
N ALA A 33 -7.87 -7.81 -0.15
CA ALA A 33 -7.17 -6.94 -1.07
C ALA A 33 -8.11 -5.98 -1.81
N ILE A 34 -7.62 -4.77 -2.05
CA ILE A 34 -8.17 -3.83 -3.02
C ILE A 34 -7.00 -3.42 -3.92
N THR A 35 -7.18 -3.49 -5.23
CA THR A 35 -6.18 -3.05 -6.22
C THR A 35 -6.85 -2.19 -7.29
N SER A 36 -6.13 -1.21 -7.81
CA SER A 36 -6.48 -0.42 -8.99
C SER A 36 -5.21 -0.02 -9.75
N SER A 37 -5.20 -0.13 -11.08
CA SER A 37 -4.04 0.25 -11.90
C SER A 37 -3.77 1.75 -11.85
N ASP A 38 -4.85 2.52 -11.92
CA ASP A 38 -4.85 3.97 -12.03
C ASP A 38 -4.90 4.61 -10.63
N GLY A 39 -5.58 3.92 -9.70
CA GLY A 39 -5.67 4.25 -8.29
C GLY A 39 -6.98 4.95 -7.94
N VAL A 40 -7.57 4.56 -6.81
CA VAL A 40 -8.80 5.15 -6.29
C VAL A 40 -8.48 6.50 -5.67
N ALA A 41 -9.06 7.57 -6.21
CA ALA A 41 -9.00 8.90 -5.62
C ALA A 41 -9.99 9.02 -4.45
N LEU A 42 -9.55 9.60 -3.33
CA LEU A 42 -10.36 9.83 -2.13
C LEU A 42 -10.26 11.30 -1.72
N THR A 43 -11.39 11.93 -1.45
CA THR A 43 -11.56 13.34 -1.08
C THR A 43 -12.61 13.52 0.03
N GLY A 44 -12.58 14.63 0.76
CA GLY A 44 -13.64 14.96 1.73
C GLY A 44 -13.90 13.86 2.77
N SER A 45 -15.06 13.20 2.69
CA SER A 45 -15.47 12.10 3.58
C SER A 45 -15.24 10.69 3.00
N ASP A 46 -14.63 10.57 1.81
CA ASP A 46 -14.39 9.29 1.15
C ASP A 46 -13.53 8.35 2.00
N ARG A 47 -13.87 7.06 1.99
CA ARG A 47 -13.13 6.03 2.73
C ARG A 47 -13.04 4.74 1.92
N LEU A 48 -11.82 4.27 1.70
CA LEU A 48 -11.55 2.97 1.08
C LEU A 48 -11.33 1.93 2.19
N THR A 49 -12.28 1.01 2.34
CA THR A 49 -12.29 0.01 3.43
C THR A 49 -12.30 -1.40 2.86
N THR A 50 -11.47 -2.30 3.42
CA THR A 50 -11.49 -3.73 3.10
C THR A 50 -12.80 -4.39 3.50
N VAL A 51 -13.32 -5.30 2.68
CA VAL A 51 -14.57 -6.04 3.00
C VAL A 51 -14.38 -6.96 4.22
N GLY A 52 -13.16 -7.49 4.42
CA GLY A 52 -12.83 -8.33 5.57
C GLY A 52 -12.53 -7.56 6.86
N THR A 53 -12.82 -8.20 7.99
CA THR A 53 -12.17 -7.93 9.28
C THR A 53 -10.99 -8.88 9.50
N PHE A 54 -9.99 -8.42 10.26
CA PHE A 54 -8.75 -9.15 10.53
C PHE A 54 -8.34 -9.03 11.99
N GLN A 55 -7.75 -10.10 12.51
CA GLN A 55 -7.13 -10.17 13.83
C GLN A 55 -5.62 -10.34 13.67
N PRO A 56 -4.79 -9.78 14.56
CA PRO A 56 -3.36 -10.06 14.56
C PRO A 56 -3.05 -11.57 14.74
N PRO A 57 -1.89 -12.04 14.25
CA PRO A 57 -0.84 -11.28 13.60
C PRO A 57 -1.08 -11.08 12.08
N VAL A 58 -0.88 -9.86 11.58
CA VAL A 58 -1.05 -9.47 10.18
C VAL A 58 0.03 -8.52 9.67
N GLU A 59 0.36 -8.61 8.38
CA GLU A 59 0.97 -7.52 7.61
C GLU A 59 -0.11 -6.85 6.76
N ILE A 60 -0.24 -5.55 6.89
CA ILE A 60 -1.03 -4.67 6.02
C ILE A 60 -0.06 -3.91 5.12
N LYS A 61 -0.30 -3.93 3.82
CA LYS A 61 0.47 -3.17 2.82
C LYS A 61 -0.46 -2.23 2.07
N VAL A 62 -0.09 -0.96 2.00
CA VAL A 62 -0.82 0.09 1.28
C VAL A 62 0.13 0.80 0.33
N VAL A 63 -0.25 0.92 -0.94
CA VAL A 63 0.45 1.76 -1.92
C VAL A 63 -0.43 2.96 -2.21
N ALA A 64 -0.02 4.13 -1.71
CA ALA A 64 -0.83 5.34 -1.77
C ALA A 64 0.04 6.60 -1.84
N LYS A 65 -0.60 7.73 -2.18
CA LYS A 65 -0.03 9.08 -2.12
C LYS A 65 -1.06 10.06 -1.58
N THR A 66 -0.60 11.14 -0.95
CA THR A 66 -1.40 12.37 -0.74
C THR A 66 -0.90 13.45 -1.69
N ASP A 67 -1.78 14.38 -2.09
CA ASP A 67 -1.39 15.61 -2.79
C ASP A 67 -0.74 16.63 -1.84
N SER A 68 -1.02 16.53 -0.54
CA SER A 68 -0.71 17.55 0.47
C SER A 68 -0.52 16.92 1.86
N THR A 69 -1.56 16.92 2.68
CA THR A 69 -1.58 16.46 4.09
C THR A 69 -2.37 15.17 4.25
N ASN A 70 -2.45 14.66 5.48
CA ASN A 70 -3.47 13.70 5.91
C ASN A 70 -3.64 12.46 5.03
N LEU A 71 -2.59 11.64 4.93
CA LEU A 71 -2.80 10.25 4.55
C LEU A 71 -3.10 9.46 5.82
N ARG A 72 -4.38 9.12 6.05
CA ARG A 72 -4.84 8.46 7.28
C ARG A 72 -5.17 6.99 7.06
N LEU A 73 -4.81 6.14 8.03
CA LEU A 73 -5.10 4.70 8.03
C LEU A 73 -5.76 4.28 9.36
N THR A 74 -6.71 3.34 9.33
CA THR A 74 -7.30 2.72 10.53
C THR A 74 -7.06 1.22 10.54
N TYR A 75 -6.64 0.68 11.68
CA TYR A 75 -6.69 -0.76 11.98
C TYR A 75 -6.43 -0.99 13.47
N ALA A 76 -5.15 -0.95 13.89
CA ALA A 76 -4.73 -1.09 15.29
C ALA A 76 -4.75 0.24 16.06
N ALA A 77 -5.00 1.34 15.35
CA ALA A 77 -5.32 2.67 15.87
C ALA A 77 -6.58 3.18 15.16
N ASP A 78 -7.26 4.16 15.76
CA ASP A 78 -8.41 4.83 15.14
C ASP A 78 -7.97 5.77 14.01
N GLN A 79 -6.76 6.32 14.10
CA GLN A 79 -6.02 6.84 12.96
C GLN A 79 -4.50 6.82 13.18
N VAL A 80 -3.77 6.32 12.18
CA VAL A 80 -2.37 6.68 11.93
C VAL A 80 -2.38 7.80 10.90
N ILE A 81 -1.66 8.91 11.14
CA ILE A 81 -1.66 10.08 10.26
C ILE A 81 -0.24 10.38 9.75
N PHE A 82 -0.05 10.27 8.43
CA PHE A 82 1.12 10.84 7.73
C PHE A 82 0.78 12.23 7.18
N ASN A 83 1.78 13.11 7.12
CA ASN A 83 1.66 14.54 6.79
C ASN A 83 0.52 15.22 7.57
N TRP A 84 0.47 15.08 8.90
CA TRP A 84 -0.57 15.70 9.73
C TRP A 84 -0.63 17.22 9.54
N GLU A 85 -1.83 17.81 9.49
CA GLU A 85 -2.02 19.21 9.07
C GLU A 85 -1.33 20.26 9.95
N MET A 86 -1.22 20.00 11.26
CA MET A 86 -0.59 20.93 12.21
C MET A 86 0.93 20.76 12.29
N ASN A 87 1.43 19.54 12.07
CA ASN A 87 2.86 19.23 12.07
C ASN A 87 3.14 18.02 11.15
N PRO A 88 3.46 18.25 9.86
CA PRO A 88 3.68 17.18 8.89
C PRO A 88 4.85 16.24 9.21
N GLU A 89 5.79 16.67 10.05
CA GLU A 89 6.93 15.84 10.49
C GLU A 89 6.54 14.84 11.59
N GLU A 90 5.42 15.03 12.29
CA GLU A 90 4.94 14.12 13.33
C GLU A 90 4.03 13.02 12.75
N LEU A 91 4.40 11.76 13.01
CA LEU A 91 3.51 10.63 12.80
C LEU A 91 2.57 10.54 14.00
N ARG A 92 1.28 10.82 13.80
CA ARG A 92 0.27 10.59 14.84
C ARG A 92 -0.25 9.17 14.82
N VAL A 93 -0.64 8.72 15.99
CA VAL A 93 -1.20 7.40 16.31
C VAL A 93 -2.24 7.65 17.41
N ASP A 94 -3.48 7.85 17.00
CA ASP A 94 -4.59 8.18 17.89
C ASP A 94 -5.51 6.96 18.03
N GLY A 95 -5.88 6.61 19.26
CA GLY A 95 -6.70 5.43 19.56
C GLY A 95 -5.94 4.10 19.54
N GLY A 96 -6.55 3.06 20.08
CA GLY A 96 -5.94 1.74 20.24
C GLY A 96 -4.77 1.68 21.25
N PRO A 97 -4.01 0.57 21.30
CA PRO A 97 -3.03 0.33 22.37
C PRO A 97 -1.81 1.25 22.37
N ALA A 98 -1.57 2.02 21.30
CA ALA A 98 -0.51 3.04 21.19
C ALA A 98 -1.05 4.47 21.18
N SER A 99 -2.28 4.71 21.62
CA SER A 99 -2.88 6.05 21.61
C SER A 99 -2.01 7.07 22.35
N GLY A 100 -1.65 8.17 21.68
CA GLY A 100 -0.79 9.21 22.26
C GLY A 100 0.72 8.97 22.07
N HIS A 101 1.14 7.78 21.66
CA HIS A 101 2.53 7.48 21.33
C HIS A 101 2.84 7.95 19.90
N HIS A 102 2.98 9.26 19.74
CA HIS A 102 3.33 9.87 18.46
C HIS A 102 4.85 9.87 18.23
N ARG A 103 5.28 10.08 16.98
CA ARG A 103 6.70 10.07 16.62
C ARG A 103 7.08 11.28 15.76
N VAL A 104 7.77 12.22 16.40
CA VAL A 104 8.39 13.39 15.74
C VAL A 104 9.46 12.93 14.73
N GLY A 105 9.49 13.55 13.55
CA GLY A 105 10.38 13.22 12.43
C GLY A 105 9.96 11.99 11.60
N ALA A 106 8.87 11.31 11.98
CA ALA A 106 8.42 10.09 11.33
C ALA A 106 7.17 10.25 10.44
N GLY A 107 6.49 11.40 10.49
CA GLY A 107 5.19 11.60 9.83
C GLY A 107 5.26 11.94 8.34
N LYS A 108 6.40 12.45 7.87
CA LYS A 108 6.51 13.03 6.55
C LYS A 108 6.71 11.99 5.44
N ILE A 109 5.83 12.05 4.46
CA ILE A 109 5.88 11.33 3.18
C ILE A 109 5.87 12.34 2.01
N PRO A 110 6.53 12.04 0.87
CA PRO A 110 6.55 12.92 -0.28
C PRO A 110 5.15 13.11 -0.87
N THR A 111 4.77 14.36 -1.11
CA THR A 111 3.52 14.71 -1.81
C THR A 111 3.57 14.27 -3.28
N ASN A 112 2.42 13.92 -3.83
CA ASN A 112 2.20 13.49 -5.21
C ASN A 112 2.98 12.25 -5.69
N LYS A 113 3.81 11.64 -4.83
CA LYS A 113 4.55 10.40 -5.09
C LYS A 113 3.94 9.23 -4.31
N PHE A 114 3.80 8.09 -4.98
CA PHE A 114 3.38 6.85 -4.30
C PHE A 114 4.48 6.35 -3.36
N VAL A 115 4.09 6.01 -2.14
CA VAL A 115 4.91 5.30 -1.15
C VAL A 115 4.28 3.96 -0.82
N THR A 116 5.09 3.01 -0.37
CA THR A 116 4.63 1.73 0.18
C THR A 116 4.64 1.80 1.70
N ILE A 117 3.46 1.91 2.31
CA ILE A 117 3.27 1.81 3.75
C ILE A 117 3.10 0.33 4.10
N ARG A 118 3.89 -0.17 5.04
CA ARG A 118 3.81 -1.54 5.55
C ARG A 118 3.59 -1.48 7.06
N TRP A 119 2.44 -1.95 7.52
CA TRP A 119 2.03 -1.95 8.92
C TRP A 119 1.92 -3.40 9.39
N VAL A 120 2.88 -3.83 10.20
CA VAL A 120 2.88 -5.14 10.85
C VAL A 120 2.24 -4.97 12.22
N VAL A 121 1.28 -5.83 12.54
CA VAL A 121 0.65 -5.88 13.87
C VAL A 121 0.66 -7.32 14.33
N THR A 122 1.26 -7.59 15.48
CA THR A 122 1.24 -8.90 16.16
C THR A 122 0.35 -8.81 17.39
N ASN A 123 0.20 -9.89 18.16
CA ASN A 123 -0.53 -9.82 19.44
C ASN A 123 0.23 -8.98 20.50
N LYS A 124 1.53 -8.73 20.30
CA LYS A 124 2.46 -8.11 21.26
C LYS A 124 2.89 -6.68 20.87
N GLY A 125 2.44 -6.15 19.74
CA GLY A 125 2.90 -4.85 19.27
C GLY A 125 2.58 -4.55 17.82
N GLN A 126 3.05 -3.39 17.37
CA GLN A 126 2.97 -2.95 15.99
C GLN A 126 4.28 -2.29 15.53
N SER A 127 4.56 -2.39 14.23
CA SER A 127 5.63 -1.66 13.55
C SER A 127 5.13 -1.10 12.22
N ILE A 128 5.42 0.18 11.95
CA ILE A 128 5.00 0.89 10.73
C ILE A 128 6.25 1.29 9.95
N TYR A 129 6.27 0.97 8.67
CA TYR A 129 7.36 1.27 7.75
C TYR A 129 6.84 2.05 6.54
N VAL A 130 7.66 2.94 6.00
CA VAL A 130 7.41 3.64 4.73
C VAL A 130 8.61 3.37 3.81
N ASP A 131 8.37 2.83 2.61
CA ASP A 131 9.42 2.46 1.66
C ASP A 131 10.55 1.62 2.29
N ASN A 132 10.15 0.73 3.22
CA ASN A 132 10.98 -0.15 4.06
C ASN A 132 11.73 0.51 5.24
N GLU A 133 11.71 1.83 5.38
CA GLU A 133 12.25 2.55 6.54
C GLU A 133 11.29 2.41 7.74
N LEU A 134 11.79 2.03 8.92
CA LEU A 134 10.99 1.96 10.16
C LEU A 134 10.63 3.39 10.62
N ARG A 135 9.34 3.70 10.69
CA ARG A 135 8.82 4.99 11.17
C ARG A 135 8.23 4.92 12.58
N PHE A 136 7.69 3.76 12.98
CA PHE A 136 7.08 3.58 14.30
C PHE A 136 7.23 2.16 14.80
N GLN A 137 7.38 1.99 16.11
CA GLN A 137 7.27 0.71 16.80
C GLN A 137 6.68 0.92 18.19
N HIS A 138 5.82 0.00 18.64
CA HIS A 138 5.22 0.01 19.97
C HIS A 138 4.90 -1.42 20.42
N GLU A 139 5.24 -1.76 21.66
CA GLU A 139 4.92 -3.06 22.29
C GLU A 139 3.72 -2.91 23.25
N GLY A 140 2.87 -3.92 23.34
CA GLY A 140 1.66 -3.90 24.17
C GLY A 140 0.70 -5.04 23.82
N ASP A 141 -0.49 -5.07 24.40
CA ASP A 141 -1.51 -6.04 24.01
C ASP A 141 -2.34 -5.53 22.82
N TYR A 142 -2.27 -6.28 21.72
CA TYR A 142 -2.99 -6.02 20.47
C TYR A 142 -3.95 -7.18 20.14
N SER A 143 -4.02 -8.22 20.98
CA SER A 143 -4.78 -9.45 20.72
C SER A 143 -6.30 -9.24 20.58
N GLY A 144 -6.84 -8.21 21.22
CA GLY A 144 -8.27 -7.85 21.13
C GLY A 144 -8.70 -7.18 19.82
N ILE A 145 -7.79 -6.90 18.87
CA ILE A 145 -8.14 -6.22 17.62
C ILE A 145 -8.86 -7.19 16.67
N SER A 146 -10.06 -6.81 16.24
CA SER A 146 -10.78 -7.43 15.12
C SER A 146 -11.50 -6.34 14.30
N ARG A 147 -10.81 -5.77 13.30
CA ARG A 147 -11.27 -4.58 12.57
C ARG A 147 -10.97 -4.71 11.07
N PRO A 148 -11.72 -4.01 10.19
CA PRO A 148 -11.31 -3.83 8.80
C PRO A 148 -10.19 -2.77 8.70
N VAL A 149 -9.46 -2.77 7.59
CA VAL A 149 -8.46 -1.74 7.27
C VAL A 149 -9.15 -0.65 6.46
N SER A 150 -8.94 0.62 6.81
CA SER A 150 -9.48 1.77 6.04
C SER A 150 -8.44 2.83 5.75
N ILE A 151 -8.50 3.45 4.57
CA ILE A 151 -7.70 4.60 4.16
C ILE A 151 -8.64 5.76 3.82
N PHE A 152 -8.32 6.98 4.26
CA PHE A 152 -9.19 8.16 4.11
C PHE A 152 -8.39 9.48 4.23
N PRO A 153 -8.83 10.57 3.58
CA PRO A 153 -8.19 11.89 3.66
C PRO A 153 -8.58 12.65 4.94
N GLY A 154 -8.08 13.87 5.09
CA GLY A 154 -8.46 14.78 6.17
C GLY A 154 -8.15 16.24 5.82
N PHE A 155 -8.95 17.17 6.36
CA PHE A 155 -8.76 18.63 6.18
C PHE A 155 -8.52 19.07 4.72
N GLY A 156 -9.31 18.54 3.78
CA GLY A 156 -9.29 18.94 2.38
C GLY A 156 -8.22 18.29 1.50
N SER A 157 -7.40 17.38 2.04
CA SER A 157 -6.42 16.64 1.23
C SER A 157 -7.09 15.67 0.25
N LYS A 158 -6.35 15.31 -0.81
CA LYS A 158 -6.70 14.23 -1.73
C LYS A 158 -5.69 13.09 -1.62
N ILE A 159 -6.20 11.88 -1.39
CA ILE A 159 -5.40 10.65 -1.46
C ILE A 159 -5.63 9.99 -2.82
N THR A 160 -4.63 9.26 -3.31
CA THR A 160 -4.82 8.24 -4.36
C THR A 160 -4.25 6.91 -3.86
N VAL A 161 -5.06 5.86 -3.85
CA VAL A 161 -4.68 4.51 -3.37
C VAL A 161 -4.63 3.54 -4.55
N LYS A 162 -3.46 2.97 -4.82
CA LYS A 162 -3.29 1.90 -5.82
C LYS A 162 -3.58 0.52 -5.25
N SER A 163 -3.21 0.28 -3.99
CA SER A 163 -3.55 -0.98 -3.35
C SER A 163 -3.66 -0.90 -1.83
N VAL A 164 -4.47 -1.82 -1.31
CA VAL A 164 -4.54 -2.24 0.09
C VAL A 164 -4.45 -3.76 0.06
N THR A 165 -3.62 -4.38 0.89
CA THR A 165 -3.54 -5.85 0.99
C THR A 165 -3.26 -6.23 2.43
N VAL A 166 -4.00 -7.20 2.95
CA VAL A 166 -3.84 -7.73 4.31
C VAL A 166 -3.45 -9.20 4.21
N LYS A 167 -2.39 -9.58 4.91
CA LYS A 167 -1.90 -10.97 4.95
C LYS A 167 -1.78 -11.42 6.41
N PRO A 168 -2.44 -12.52 6.81
CA PRO A 168 -2.11 -13.19 8.06
C PRO A 168 -0.62 -13.56 8.08
N LEU A 169 0.02 -13.38 9.23
CA LEU A 169 1.37 -13.85 9.48
C LEU A 169 1.32 -15.21 10.18
N SER A 170 2.21 -16.13 9.82
CA SER A 170 2.34 -17.40 10.51
C SER A 170 2.88 -17.19 11.93
N ALA A 171 2.38 -17.96 12.91
CA ALA A 171 2.80 -17.87 14.30
C ALA A 171 4.30 -18.15 14.54
N SER A 172 5.00 -18.70 13.54
CA SER A 172 6.46 -18.94 13.51
C SER A 172 7.31 -17.69 13.21
N SER A 173 6.72 -16.50 13.20
CA SER A 173 7.40 -15.22 12.92
C SER A 173 7.32 -14.23 14.10
N GLN A 174 7.26 -14.75 15.33
CA GLN A 174 7.31 -13.98 16.59
C GLN A 174 8.62 -14.22 17.34
#